data_AF-A0A7S3DZ90-F1
#
_entry.id   AF-A0A7S3DZ90-F1
#
_cell.length_a   1.000
_cell.length_b   1.000
_cell.length_c   1.000
_cell.angle_alpha   90.00
_cell.angle_beta   90.00
_cell.angle_gamma   90.00
#
_symmetry.space_group_name_H-M   'P 1'
#
loop_
_entity.id
_entity.type
_entity.pdbx_description
1 polymer ?
#
loop_
_entity_poly.entity_id
_entity_poly.type
_entity_poly.pdbx_seq_one_letter_code
_entity_poly.pdbx_strand_id
1 'polypeptide(L)'
;RTDIVAGNAEGKILFFKNVGTDEFPQFLPGLSVKYCIVEVKNPAAKVHPRLLREIHVTAGSQALNGPAESAYGYATPAVVDWNGDGFPDLVMTDALGMHRVYLNAALRGGGGGGGAPVMQPEIGLYSDDRELQGPWRVKPGVGRFQGRMIYVVVDTDNELRAYHKIDNQNVKDAGKLKLVDGGKPIKTHYLSGSATGRIDIN
;
A
#
# COMPACT_ATOMS: atom_id res chain seq x y z
N ARG A 1 -11.39 -1.63 -18.46
CA ARG A 1 -10.86 -0.26 -18.32
C ARG A 1 -10.20 -0.14 -16.96
N THR A 2 -8.92 0.17 -16.95
CA THR A 2 -8.05 0.14 -15.78
C THR A 2 -7.54 1.54 -15.50
N ASP A 3 -7.69 1.98 -14.25
CA ASP A 3 -7.16 3.25 -13.75
C ASP A 3 -5.75 3.06 -13.17
N ILE A 4 -5.02 4.16 -12.91
CA ILE A 4 -3.71 4.11 -12.25
C ILE A 4 -3.81 4.67 -10.84
N VAL A 5 -3.18 3.96 -9.89
CA VAL A 5 -2.85 4.48 -8.56
C VAL A 5 -1.34 4.49 -8.43
N ALA A 6 -0.77 5.65 -8.09
CA ALA A 6 0.67 5.82 -7.93
C ALA A 6 0.98 6.57 -6.63
N GLY A 7 2.02 6.14 -5.93
CA GLY A 7 2.64 6.93 -4.88
C GLY A 7 3.77 7.80 -5.45
N ASN A 8 4.23 8.78 -4.68
CA ASN A 8 5.35 9.64 -5.08
C ASN A 8 6.35 9.84 -3.93
N ALA A 9 7.46 10.54 -4.23
CA ALA A 9 8.52 10.82 -3.26
C ALA A 9 8.04 11.69 -2.09
N GLU A 10 7.10 12.61 -2.31
CA GLU A 10 6.46 13.39 -1.24
C GLU A 10 5.66 12.51 -0.28
N GLY A 11 5.28 11.29 -0.65
CA GLY A 11 4.46 10.42 0.17
C GLY A 11 2.95 10.61 -0.02
N LYS A 12 2.55 11.22 -1.14
CA LYS A 12 1.15 11.33 -1.56
C LYS A 12 0.75 10.12 -2.41
N ILE A 13 -0.55 9.84 -2.42
CA ILE A 13 -1.17 8.86 -3.33
C ILE A 13 -2.00 9.60 -4.37
N LEU A 14 -1.74 9.31 -5.64
CA LEU A 14 -2.40 9.91 -6.79
C LEU A 14 -3.25 8.86 -7.52
N PHE A 15 -4.45 9.25 -7.92
CA PHE A 15 -5.37 8.49 -8.74
C PHE A 15 -5.51 9.14 -10.12
N PHE A 16 -5.27 8.38 -11.17
CA PHE A 16 -5.42 8.81 -12.56
C PHE A 16 -6.53 7.98 -13.20
N LYS A 17 -7.67 8.62 -13.46
CA LYS A 17 -8.81 7.97 -14.10
C LYS A 17 -8.54 7.77 -15.58
N ASN A 18 -8.70 6.54 -16.06
CA ASN A 18 -8.71 6.24 -17.48
C ASN A 18 -10.08 6.62 -18.08
N VAL A 19 -10.09 7.50 -19.07
CA VAL A 19 -11.26 7.90 -19.85
C VAL A 19 -11.28 7.26 -21.25
N GLY A 20 -10.22 6.55 -21.65
CA GLY A 20 -10.08 5.78 -22.89
C GLY A 20 -10.42 4.29 -22.75
N THR A 21 -9.72 3.37 -23.41
CA THR A 21 -9.88 1.91 -23.20
C THR A 21 -8.63 1.33 -22.54
N ASP A 22 -8.57 0.00 -22.35
CA ASP A 22 -7.33 -0.64 -21.89
C ASP A 22 -6.29 -0.71 -23.02
N GLU A 23 -6.75 -0.82 -24.27
CA GLU A 23 -5.92 -0.83 -25.48
C GLU A 23 -5.44 0.58 -25.85
N PHE A 24 -6.29 1.59 -25.64
CA PHE A 24 -6.00 3.00 -25.93
C PHE A 24 -6.27 3.87 -24.69
N PRO A 25 -5.42 3.79 -23.65
CA PRO A 25 -5.66 4.50 -22.40
C PRO A 25 -5.50 6.01 -22.57
N GLN A 26 -6.37 6.77 -21.91
CA GLN A 26 -6.29 8.22 -21.81
C GLN A 26 -6.52 8.60 -20.36
N PHE A 27 -5.56 9.25 -19.72
CA PHE A 27 -5.66 9.54 -18.28
C PHE A 27 -6.00 11.01 -18.03
N LEU A 28 -6.96 11.24 -17.13
CA LEU A 28 -7.17 12.57 -16.56
C LEU A 28 -5.99 12.96 -15.65
N PRO A 29 -5.79 14.26 -15.36
CA PRO A 29 -4.81 14.71 -14.38
C PRO A 29 -4.98 13.99 -13.04
N GLY A 30 -3.84 13.69 -12.39
CA GLY A 30 -3.80 12.97 -11.13
C GLY A 30 -4.52 13.73 -10.01
N LEU A 31 -5.41 13.02 -9.33
CA LEU A 31 -6.12 13.52 -8.15
C LEU A 31 -5.54 12.89 -6.89
N SER A 32 -5.30 13.68 -5.86
CA SER A 32 -4.91 13.13 -4.56
C SER A 32 -6.01 12.25 -3.97
N VAL A 33 -5.63 11.03 -3.58
CA VAL A 33 -6.49 10.16 -2.79
C VAL A 33 -6.57 10.70 -1.37
N LYS A 34 -7.78 10.70 -0.83
CA LYS A 34 -8.08 11.23 0.51
C LYS A 34 -8.62 10.14 1.38
N TYR A 35 -8.47 10.29 2.70
CA TYR A 35 -9.18 9.50 3.68
C TYR A 35 -10.15 10.36 4.47
N CYS A 36 -11.22 9.76 4.99
CA CYS A 36 -12.08 10.38 5.99
C CYS A 36 -11.46 10.18 7.37
N ILE A 37 -11.38 11.24 8.19
CA ILE A 37 -10.82 11.14 9.56
C ILE A 37 -11.71 10.36 10.53
N VAL A 38 -12.92 9.98 10.10
CA VAL A 38 -13.84 9.12 10.84
C VAL A 38 -14.21 7.93 9.97
N GLU A 39 -14.52 6.82 10.62
CA GLU A 39 -15.01 5.62 9.93
C GLU A 39 -16.38 5.90 9.28
N VAL A 40 -16.52 5.53 8.00
CA VAL A 40 -17.76 5.60 7.23
C VAL A 40 -18.39 4.22 7.17
N LYS A 41 -19.49 4.02 7.91
CA LYS A 41 -20.19 2.71 7.97
C LYS A 41 -21.29 2.53 6.92
N ASN A 42 -21.72 3.61 6.28
CA ASN A 42 -22.78 3.58 5.28
C ASN A 42 -22.25 4.16 3.95
N PRO A 43 -22.17 3.37 2.88
CA PRO A 43 -21.76 3.84 1.54
C PRO A 43 -22.63 4.96 0.97
N ALA A 44 -23.88 5.11 1.44
CA ALA A 44 -24.76 6.21 1.04
C ALA A 44 -24.51 7.51 1.83
N ALA A 45 -23.59 7.51 2.80
CA ALA A 45 -23.29 8.69 3.60
C ALA A 45 -22.67 9.81 2.75
N LYS A 46 -23.10 11.04 3.01
CA LYS A 46 -22.43 12.23 2.48
C LYS A 46 -21.41 12.70 3.50
N VAL A 47 -20.14 12.68 3.12
CA VAL A 47 -19.04 13.15 3.99
C VAL A 47 -18.76 14.62 3.70
N HIS A 48 -18.81 15.44 4.77
CA HIS A 48 -18.46 16.86 4.65
C HIS A 48 -16.97 17.02 4.31
N PRO A 49 -16.57 17.90 3.36
CA PRO A 49 -15.17 18.04 2.93
C PRO A 49 -14.16 18.31 4.06
N ARG A 50 -14.58 18.93 5.17
CA ARG A 50 -13.73 19.17 6.36
C ARG A 50 -13.32 17.90 7.10
N LEU A 51 -13.98 16.78 6.84
CA LEU A 51 -13.62 15.47 7.39
C LEU A 51 -12.64 14.72 6.48
N LEU A 52 -12.30 15.27 5.32
CA LEU A 52 -11.36 14.63 4.40
C LEU A 52 -9.94 15.18 4.62
N ARG A 53 -8.95 14.30 4.54
CA ARG A 53 -7.53 14.62 4.56
C ARG A 53 -6.84 13.93 3.39
N GLU A 54 -5.85 14.59 2.82
CA GLU A 54 -4.96 13.95 1.86
C GLU A 54 -4.17 12.85 2.58
N ILE A 55 -4.00 11.69 1.92
CA ILE A 55 -3.02 10.71 2.37
C ILE A 55 -1.64 11.28 2.03
N HIS A 56 -0.90 11.65 3.07
CA HIS A 56 0.45 12.21 2.96
C HIS A 56 1.29 11.65 4.11
N VAL A 57 2.07 10.62 3.81
CA VAL A 57 3.04 10.03 4.75
C VAL A 57 4.37 10.76 4.59
N THR A 58 5.07 11.04 5.68
CA THR A 58 6.42 11.64 5.63
C THR A 58 7.31 10.97 6.67
N ALA A 59 8.61 10.95 6.42
CA ALA A 59 9.58 10.40 7.36
C ALA A 59 9.72 11.27 8.63
N GLY A 60 9.46 12.57 8.53
CA GLY A 60 9.57 13.51 9.64
C GLY A 60 10.96 13.50 10.29
N SER A 61 11.01 13.57 11.61
CA SER A 61 12.26 13.49 12.38
C SER A 61 12.93 12.12 12.34
N GLN A 62 12.25 11.09 11.82
CA GLN A 62 12.75 9.73 11.70
C GLN A 62 13.41 9.47 10.33
N ALA A 63 13.63 10.51 9.52
CA ALA A 63 14.28 10.39 8.22
C ALA A 63 15.70 9.82 8.33
N LEU A 64 15.85 8.58 7.85
CA LEU A 64 17.10 7.81 7.95
C LEU A 64 18.27 8.45 7.18
N ASN A 65 17.97 9.13 6.06
CA ASN A 65 18.98 9.81 5.22
C ASN A 65 19.24 11.26 5.66
N GLY A 66 18.74 11.66 6.83
CA GLY A 66 18.96 12.96 7.42
C GLY A 66 17.81 13.97 7.21
N PRO A 67 17.90 15.16 7.82
CA PRO A 67 16.81 16.13 7.88
C PRO A 67 16.30 16.61 6.51
N ALA A 68 17.15 16.60 5.49
CA ALA A 68 16.79 16.98 4.12
C ALA A 68 15.69 16.08 3.52
N GLU A 69 15.55 14.84 4.00
CA GLU A 69 14.50 13.92 3.56
C GLU A 69 13.29 13.84 4.51
N SER A 70 13.22 14.69 5.54
CA SER A 70 12.09 14.70 6.49
C SER A 70 10.74 14.96 5.85
N ALA A 71 10.71 15.67 4.73
CA ALA A 71 9.50 15.95 3.95
C ALA A 71 9.12 14.84 2.96
N TYR A 72 9.94 13.79 2.81
CA TYR A 72 9.67 12.71 1.87
C TYR A 72 9.04 11.50 2.55
N GLY A 73 8.11 10.87 1.85
CA GLY A 73 7.37 9.70 2.32
C GLY A 73 7.48 8.48 1.43
N TYR A 74 7.88 8.63 0.15
CA TYR A 74 8.10 7.51 -0.78
C TYR A 74 7.00 6.44 -0.70
N ALA A 75 5.74 6.87 -0.83
CA ALA A 75 4.61 5.97 -0.68
C ALA A 75 4.59 4.91 -1.80
N THR A 76 4.33 3.65 -1.44
CA THR A 76 4.35 2.53 -2.41
C THR A 76 3.03 1.73 -2.37
N PRO A 77 1.94 2.25 -2.99
CA PRO A 77 0.64 1.61 -2.92
C PRO A 77 0.54 0.38 -3.81
N ALA A 78 -0.01 -0.69 -3.24
CA ALA A 78 -0.66 -1.79 -3.94
C ALA A 78 -2.18 -1.67 -3.77
N VAL A 79 -2.92 -2.09 -4.81
CA VAL A 79 -4.38 -2.01 -4.86
C VAL A 79 -4.94 -3.42 -4.82
N VAL A 80 -5.82 -3.71 -3.87
CA VAL A 80 -6.44 -5.03 -3.69
C VAL A 80 -7.75 -4.88 -2.92
N ASP A 81 -8.72 -5.75 -3.16
CA ASP A 81 -9.90 -5.89 -2.29
C ASP A 81 -9.50 -6.65 -1.00
N TRP A 82 -9.02 -5.89 -0.01
CA TRP A 82 -8.43 -6.40 1.24
C TRP A 82 -9.49 -6.92 2.20
N ASN A 83 -10.59 -6.19 2.35
CA ASN A 83 -11.69 -6.57 3.24
C ASN A 83 -12.72 -7.52 2.58
N GLY A 84 -12.71 -7.68 1.25
CA GLY A 84 -13.61 -8.57 0.53
C GLY A 84 -14.98 -7.96 0.21
N ASP A 85 -15.13 -6.64 0.26
CA ASP A 85 -16.40 -5.95 -0.01
C ASP A 85 -16.60 -5.61 -1.49
N GLY A 86 -15.61 -5.92 -2.34
CA GLY A 86 -15.64 -5.68 -3.78
C GLY A 86 -15.19 -4.27 -4.19
N PHE A 87 -14.82 -3.40 -3.25
CA PHE A 87 -14.16 -2.13 -3.52
C PHE A 87 -12.63 -2.28 -3.40
N PRO A 88 -11.84 -1.68 -4.31
CA PRO A 88 -10.39 -1.74 -4.20
C PRO A 88 -9.88 -0.88 -3.03
N ASP A 89 -9.14 -1.51 -2.13
CA ASP A 89 -8.43 -0.90 -1.00
C ASP A 89 -6.97 -0.58 -1.36
N LEU A 90 -6.29 0.16 -0.50
CA LEU A 90 -4.84 0.38 -0.59
C LEU A 90 -4.12 -0.38 0.52
N VAL A 91 -3.03 -1.05 0.14
CA VAL A 91 -2.04 -1.57 1.07
C VAL A 91 -0.67 -1.07 0.62
N MET A 92 0.09 -0.45 1.52
CA MET A 92 1.30 0.27 1.14
C MET A 92 2.39 0.21 2.20
N THR A 93 3.61 0.57 1.80
CA THR A 93 4.66 1.01 2.72
C THR A 93 5.09 2.45 2.41
N ASP A 94 5.98 2.97 3.25
CA ASP A 94 6.49 4.34 3.18
C ASP A 94 8.02 4.40 3.43
N ALA A 95 8.52 5.63 3.59
CA ALA A 95 9.91 5.96 3.89
C ALA A 95 10.43 5.35 5.19
N LEU A 96 9.55 5.00 6.12
CA LEU A 96 9.87 4.39 7.41
C LEU A 96 9.71 2.85 7.39
N GLY A 97 9.27 2.30 6.25
CA GLY A 97 9.01 0.87 6.11
C GLY A 97 7.75 0.41 6.85
N MET A 98 6.86 1.34 7.24
CA MET A 98 5.64 1.02 7.97
C MET A 98 4.57 0.48 7.03
N HIS A 99 3.93 -0.61 7.40
CA HIS A 99 2.92 -1.26 6.58
C HIS A 99 1.52 -0.75 6.95
N ARG A 100 0.85 -0.12 5.99
CA ARG A 100 -0.42 0.60 6.19
C ARG A 100 -1.50 0.08 5.25
N VAL A 101 -2.72 -0.02 5.76
CA VAL A 101 -3.93 -0.33 5.01
C VAL A 101 -4.87 0.86 5.06
N TYR A 102 -5.47 1.17 3.93
CA TYR A 102 -6.55 2.14 3.81
C TYR A 102 -7.71 1.46 3.08
N LEU A 103 -8.78 1.14 3.82
CA LEU A 103 -9.98 0.53 3.24
C LEU A 103 -10.73 1.58 2.41
N ASN A 104 -11.39 1.17 1.34
CA ASN A 104 -12.24 2.05 0.56
C ASN A 104 -13.50 2.39 1.36
N ALA A 105 -13.86 3.67 1.42
CA ALA A 105 -15.09 4.09 2.09
C ALA A 105 -16.34 3.92 1.21
N ALA A 106 -16.19 3.34 0.01
CA ALA A 106 -17.20 3.28 -1.05
C ALA A 106 -17.72 4.68 -1.46
N LEU A 107 -16.87 5.70 -1.34
CA LEU A 107 -17.16 7.10 -1.65
C LEU A 107 -16.22 7.65 -2.72
N ARG A 108 -16.67 8.69 -3.44
CA ARG A 108 -15.86 9.44 -4.42
C ARG A 108 -15.68 10.88 -3.96
N GLY A 109 -14.46 11.38 -4.06
CA GLY A 109 -14.10 12.76 -3.74
C GLY A 109 -14.41 13.68 -4.91
N GLY A 110 -15.31 14.65 -4.70
CA GLY A 110 -15.78 15.57 -5.75
C GLY A 110 -17.13 15.15 -6.33
N GLY A 111 -18.03 16.11 -6.53
CA GLY A 111 -19.47 15.90 -6.82
C GLY A 111 -19.83 15.37 -8.22
N GLY A 112 -18.99 14.55 -8.84
CA GLY A 112 -19.25 13.91 -10.12
C GLY A 112 -18.45 12.62 -10.26
N GLY A 113 -18.93 11.66 -11.05
CA GLY A 113 -18.38 10.29 -11.17
C GLY A 113 -16.93 10.15 -11.66
N GLY A 114 -16.16 11.25 -11.73
CA GLY A 114 -14.72 11.28 -12.02
C GLY A 114 -13.82 11.43 -10.79
N GLY A 115 -14.37 11.57 -9.58
CA GLY A 115 -13.61 11.77 -8.36
C GLY A 115 -12.70 10.60 -7.96
N ALA A 116 -11.59 10.91 -7.28
CA ALA A 116 -10.75 9.90 -6.64
C ALA A 116 -11.53 9.13 -5.57
N PRO A 117 -11.23 7.84 -5.32
CA PRO A 117 -11.81 7.13 -4.18
C PRO A 117 -11.45 7.84 -2.86
N VAL A 118 -12.38 7.78 -1.90
CA VAL A 118 -12.14 8.20 -0.52
C VAL A 118 -11.95 6.95 0.32
N MET A 119 -10.90 6.94 1.13
CA MET A 119 -10.57 5.84 2.01
C MET A 119 -11.08 6.07 3.44
N GLN A 120 -11.11 5.00 4.23
CA GLN A 120 -11.23 5.00 5.68
C GLN A 120 -9.92 5.50 6.33
N PRO A 121 -9.94 5.82 7.64
CA PRO A 121 -8.71 6.05 8.40
C PRO A 121 -7.68 4.93 8.23
N GLU A 122 -6.42 5.29 8.39
CA GLU A 122 -5.30 4.35 8.32
C GLU A 122 -5.44 3.22 9.36
N ILE A 123 -5.07 2.01 8.93
CA ILE A 123 -4.88 0.84 9.77
C ILE A 123 -3.43 0.36 9.62
N GLY A 124 -2.66 0.34 10.71
CA GLY A 124 -1.33 -0.31 10.72
C GLY A 124 -1.46 -1.84 10.65
N LEU A 125 -0.52 -2.53 10.02
CA LEU A 125 -0.52 -4.01 9.99
C LEU A 125 0.35 -4.59 11.10
N TYR A 126 -0.12 -5.69 11.71
CA TYR A 126 0.53 -6.35 12.83
C TYR A 126 0.69 -7.86 12.58
N SER A 127 1.77 -8.45 13.10
CA SER A 127 2.00 -9.89 13.18
C SER A 127 2.52 -10.23 14.57
N ASP A 128 1.86 -11.18 15.26
CA ASP A 128 2.21 -11.59 16.63
C ASP A 128 2.43 -10.40 17.58
N ASP A 129 1.44 -9.49 17.62
CA ASP A 129 1.41 -8.26 18.43
C ASP A 129 2.53 -7.24 18.14
N ARG A 130 3.28 -7.43 17.05
CA ARG A 130 4.29 -6.48 16.58
C ARG A 130 3.81 -5.80 15.31
N GLU A 131 3.93 -4.47 15.29
CA GLU A 131 3.70 -3.71 14.07
C GLU A 131 4.68 -4.19 13.00
N LEU A 132 4.16 -4.48 11.83
CA LEU A 132 4.94 -4.99 10.73
C LEU A 132 5.78 -3.86 10.18
N GLN A 133 7.10 -4.08 10.18
CA GLN A 133 8.08 -3.17 9.62
C GLN A 133 8.94 -3.90 8.62
N GLY A 134 9.02 -3.36 7.41
CA GLY A 134 9.86 -3.86 6.33
C GLY A 134 10.97 -2.88 6.00
N PRO A 135 11.77 -3.17 4.96
CA PRO A 135 12.65 -2.17 4.40
C PRO A 135 11.84 -1.00 3.81
N TRP A 136 12.39 0.20 3.97
CA TRP A 136 11.90 1.45 3.43
C TRP A 136 11.73 1.40 1.90
N ARG A 137 10.67 2.05 1.39
CA ARG A 137 10.38 2.26 -0.05
C ARG A 137 10.09 0.99 -0.87
N VAL A 138 9.50 -0.05 -0.27
CA VAL A 138 9.19 -1.30 -0.96
C VAL A 138 7.70 -1.51 -1.12
N LYS A 139 7.25 -1.59 -2.37
CA LYS A 139 5.86 -1.99 -2.66
C LYS A 139 5.65 -3.44 -2.21
N PRO A 140 4.67 -3.72 -1.32
CA PRO A 140 4.39 -5.08 -0.91
C PRO A 140 3.73 -5.86 -2.06
N GLY A 141 4.00 -7.17 -2.11
CA GLY A 141 3.22 -8.10 -2.91
C GLY A 141 1.93 -8.43 -2.17
N VAL A 142 0.78 -8.30 -2.83
CA VAL A 142 -0.51 -8.65 -2.21
C VAL A 142 -1.46 -9.21 -3.25
N GLY A 143 -2.23 -10.23 -2.87
CA GLY A 143 -3.21 -10.84 -3.75
C GLY A 143 -3.88 -12.07 -3.13
N ARG A 144 -4.80 -12.68 -3.87
CA ARG A 144 -5.41 -13.96 -3.45
C ARG A 144 -4.60 -15.12 -4.02
N PHE A 145 -4.18 -16.03 -3.16
CA PHE A 145 -3.53 -17.28 -3.52
C PHE A 145 -4.23 -18.43 -2.80
N GLN A 146 -4.64 -19.46 -3.56
CA GLN A 146 -5.37 -20.63 -3.03
C GLN A 146 -6.56 -20.26 -2.14
N GLY A 147 -7.35 -19.25 -2.55
CA GLY A 147 -8.55 -18.81 -1.84
C GLY A 147 -8.30 -17.92 -0.61
N ARG A 148 -7.04 -17.64 -0.24
CA ARG A 148 -6.68 -16.78 0.89
C ARG A 148 -5.91 -15.55 0.45
N MET A 149 -6.08 -14.45 1.18
CA MET A 149 -5.24 -13.26 0.98
C MET A 149 -3.82 -13.56 1.47
N ILE A 150 -2.85 -13.37 0.59
CA ILE A 150 -1.42 -13.45 0.89
C ILE A 150 -0.80 -12.07 0.80
N TYR A 151 0.06 -11.76 1.76
CA TYR A 151 0.83 -10.53 1.85
C TYR A 151 2.32 -10.89 1.87
N VAL A 152 3.09 -10.33 0.95
CA VAL A 152 4.49 -10.69 0.73
C VAL A 152 5.35 -9.44 0.87
N VAL A 153 6.37 -9.55 1.69
CA VAL A 153 7.32 -8.46 1.99
C VAL A 153 8.75 -8.98 1.85
N VAL A 154 9.70 -8.05 1.81
CA VAL A 154 11.11 -8.35 2.04
C VAL A 154 11.35 -8.30 3.54
N ASP A 155 11.90 -9.35 4.13
CA ASP A 155 12.21 -9.39 5.57
C ASP A 155 13.63 -8.87 5.86
N THR A 156 14.02 -8.89 7.15
CA THR A 156 15.32 -8.41 7.62
C THR A 156 16.51 -9.20 7.08
N ASP A 157 16.27 -10.42 6.60
CA ASP A 157 17.29 -11.29 5.99
C ASP A 157 17.38 -11.06 4.47
N ASN A 158 16.71 -10.04 3.93
CA ASN A 158 16.66 -9.75 2.50
C ASN A 158 16.03 -10.88 1.67
N GLU A 159 15.07 -11.58 2.28
CA GLU A 159 14.37 -12.71 1.69
C GLU A 159 12.86 -12.43 1.64
N LEU A 160 12.18 -12.98 0.64
CA LEU A 160 10.74 -12.85 0.55
C LEU A 160 10.06 -13.67 1.64
N ARG A 161 9.20 -13.01 2.42
CA ARG A 161 8.40 -13.62 3.46
C ARG A 161 6.92 -13.37 3.20
N ALA A 162 6.12 -14.42 3.39
CA ALA A 162 4.69 -14.36 3.21
C ALA A 162 3.96 -14.32 4.56
N TYR A 163 2.80 -13.69 4.54
CA TYR A 163 1.84 -13.64 5.63
C TYR A 163 0.44 -13.93 5.10
N HIS A 164 -0.40 -14.55 5.93
CA HIS A 164 -1.83 -14.73 5.66
C HIS A 164 -2.64 -13.71 6.44
N LYS A 165 -3.59 -13.05 5.78
CA LYS A 165 -4.52 -12.15 6.46
C LYS A 165 -5.35 -12.90 7.51
N ILE A 166 -5.44 -12.34 8.72
CA ILE A 166 -6.37 -12.78 9.77
C ILE A 166 -7.60 -11.87 9.74
N ASP A 167 -7.40 -10.56 9.85
CA ASP A 167 -8.42 -9.52 9.77
C ASP A 167 -7.84 -8.27 9.06
N ASN A 168 -8.48 -7.10 9.19
CA ASN A 168 -8.02 -5.90 8.47
C ASN A 168 -6.74 -5.26 9.05
N GLN A 169 -6.34 -5.64 10.27
CA GLN A 169 -5.21 -5.12 11.01
C GLN A 169 -4.13 -6.19 11.26
N ASN A 170 -4.50 -7.46 11.28
CA ASN A 170 -3.62 -8.56 11.67
C ASN A 170 -3.33 -9.52 10.51
N VAL A 171 -2.05 -9.90 10.40
CA VAL A 171 -1.56 -10.95 9.51
C VAL A 171 -0.79 -12.00 10.31
N LYS A 172 -0.78 -13.24 9.83
CA LYS A 172 -0.06 -14.36 10.43
C LYS A 172 1.14 -14.73 9.57
N ASP A 173 2.33 -14.86 10.15
CA ASP A 173 3.52 -15.34 9.45
C ASP A 173 3.24 -16.70 8.76
N ALA A 174 3.49 -16.75 7.46
CA ALA A 174 3.39 -17.95 6.62
C ALA A 174 4.78 -18.48 6.22
N GLY A 175 5.85 -17.87 6.72
CA GLY A 175 7.23 -18.25 6.48
C GLY A 175 7.82 -17.67 5.20
N LYS A 176 9.07 -18.04 4.94
CA LYS A 176 9.83 -17.59 3.77
C LYS A 176 9.33 -18.27 2.50
N LEU A 177 9.16 -17.49 1.43
CA LEU A 177 8.96 -18.01 0.09
C LEU A 177 10.24 -18.67 -0.40
N LYS A 178 10.12 -19.83 -1.03
CA LYS A 178 11.25 -20.68 -1.42
C LYS A 178 11.17 -21.03 -2.90
N LEU A 179 12.33 -21.15 -3.53
CA LEU A 179 12.45 -21.75 -4.87
C LEU A 179 12.05 -23.23 -4.80
N VAL A 180 11.34 -23.69 -5.83
CA VAL A 180 10.93 -25.11 -5.95
C VAL A 180 12.17 -26.01 -6.00
N ASP A 181 13.17 -25.59 -6.76
CA ASP A 181 14.42 -26.33 -6.92
C ASP A 181 15.39 -26.00 -5.78
N GLY A 182 15.49 -26.91 -4.82
CA GLY A 182 16.44 -26.83 -3.71
C GLY A 182 15.92 -26.15 -2.44
N GLY A 183 14.68 -25.65 -2.43
CA GLY A 183 14.00 -25.19 -1.20
C GLY A 183 14.65 -23.98 -0.52
N LYS A 184 15.57 -23.29 -1.19
CA LYS A 184 16.23 -22.10 -0.67
C LYS A 184 15.24 -20.92 -0.66
N PRO A 185 15.29 -20.05 0.36
CA PRO A 185 14.52 -18.82 0.35
C PRO A 185 14.80 -17.97 -0.90
N ILE A 186 13.78 -17.27 -1.39
CA ILE A 186 13.91 -16.33 -2.49
C ILE A 186 14.59 -15.07 -1.95
N LYS A 187 15.85 -14.86 -2.32
CA LYS A 187 16.60 -13.65 -2.00
C LYS A 187 16.19 -12.53 -2.94
N THR A 188 16.18 -11.31 -2.43
CA THR A 188 15.90 -10.12 -3.23
C THR A 188 17.15 -9.32 -3.58
N HIS A 189 18.32 -9.74 -3.08
CA HIS A 189 19.55 -8.97 -3.13
C HIS A 189 20.79 -9.78 -3.50
N TYR A 190 21.69 -9.16 -4.28
CA TYR A 190 23.02 -9.68 -4.61
C TYR A 190 24.15 -9.16 -3.68
N LEU A 191 24.02 -7.93 -3.16
CA LEU A 191 25.06 -7.27 -2.34
C LEU A 191 24.78 -7.41 -0.84
N SER A 192 25.82 -7.68 -0.05
CA SER A 192 25.78 -7.56 1.42
C SER A 192 25.86 -6.08 1.85
N GLY A 193 25.01 -5.64 2.78
CA GLY A 193 25.08 -4.31 3.41
C GLY A 193 23.91 -3.37 3.04
N SER A 194 24.22 -2.08 2.78
CA SER A 194 23.26 -0.95 2.61
C SER A 194 22.31 -1.03 1.42
N ALA A 195 22.32 -2.15 0.69
CA ALA A 195 21.44 -2.43 -0.42
C ALA A 195 20.23 -3.24 0.06
N THR A 196 19.58 -2.92 1.19
CA THR A 196 18.33 -3.56 1.63
C THR A 196 17.11 -2.91 0.96
N GLY A 197 16.06 -3.67 0.65
CA GLY A 197 14.78 -3.13 0.13
C GLY A 197 14.70 -2.88 -1.39
N ARG A 198 15.38 -3.67 -2.20
CA ARG A 198 15.36 -3.60 -3.67
C ARG A 198 15.24 -5.02 -4.19
N ILE A 199 14.22 -5.31 -4.98
CA ILE A 199 14.07 -6.65 -5.54
C ILE A 199 14.86 -6.71 -6.85
N ASP A 200 15.88 -7.55 -6.88
CA ASP A 200 16.56 -7.99 -8.11
C ASP A 200 16.29 -9.48 -8.30
N ILE A 201 15.62 -9.85 -9.40
CA ILE A 201 15.37 -11.24 -9.78
C ILE A 201 16.28 -11.52 -10.97
N ASN A 202 17.41 -12.19 -10.73
CA ASN A 202 18.30 -12.69 -11.77
C ASN A 202 17.80 -14.04 -12.31
#